data_AF-A0A9N8H774-F1
#
_entry.id   AF-A0A9N8H774-F1
#
_cell.length_a   1.000
_cell.length_b   1.000
_cell.length_c   1.000
_cell.angle_alpha   90.00
_cell.angle_beta   90.00
_cell.angle_gamma   90.00
#
_symmetry.space_group_name_H-M   'P 1'
#
loop_
_entity.id
_entity.type
_entity.pdbx_description
1 polymer ?
#
loop_
_entity_poly.entity_id
_entity_poly.type
_entity_poly.pdbx_seq_one_letter_code
_entity_poly.pdbx_strand_id
1 'polypeptide(L)'
;MAETPSVVFGTPASPVKKGPQKRSPYFQEPRDPMLEARLGLRQALRELRKHFAATKKVPVYFIFNNKTLDDLVIRLPMTDMELKAIHGIGPQKAKEYGPSILEAIRKDRQEIFAF
;
A
#
# COMPACT_ATOMS: atom_id res chain seq x y z
N MET A 1 40.03 39.51 13.01
CA MET A 1 38.93 38.53 13.13
C MET A 1 37.98 38.85 11.98
N ALA A 2 38.25 38.30 10.80
CA ALA A 2 37.59 37.09 10.25
C ALA A 2 36.08 37.32 10.04
N GLU A 3 35.45 37.15 8.89
CA GLU A 3 35.80 36.65 7.56
C GLU A 3 34.72 37.16 6.59
N THR A 4 35.07 37.16 5.30
CA THR A 4 34.32 37.60 4.13
C THR A 4 33.08 36.76 3.78
N PRO A 5 32.21 37.25 2.87
CA PRO A 5 30.83 36.80 2.67
C PRO A 5 30.75 35.55 1.78
N SER A 6 29.59 34.91 1.71
CA SER A 6 29.33 33.86 0.72
C SER A 6 28.06 34.18 -0.08
N VAL A 7 28.29 34.79 -1.24
CA VAL A 7 27.63 34.42 -2.52
C VAL A 7 27.70 32.87 -2.64
N VAL A 8 26.74 32.17 -3.23
CA VAL A 8 26.90 31.56 -4.58
C VAL A 8 25.58 30.88 -5.02
N PHE A 9 25.11 31.30 -6.19
CA PHE A 9 24.45 30.57 -7.30
C PHE A 9 23.74 29.23 -7.08
N GLY A 10 22.52 29.15 -7.63
CA GLY A 10 22.18 28.24 -8.74
C GLY A 10 22.26 26.71 -8.52
N THR A 11 21.08 26.07 -8.59
CA THR A 11 20.73 24.64 -8.44
C THR A 11 21.53 23.60 -9.24
N PRO A 12 21.55 22.33 -8.76
CA PRO A 12 20.93 21.27 -9.56
C PRO A 12 20.08 20.26 -8.75
N ALA A 13 19.13 19.61 -9.42
CA ALA A 13 18.27 18.58 -8.88
C ALA A 13 19.02 17.27 -8.53
N SER A 14 18.43 16.53 -7.56
CA SER A 14 18.71 15.14 -7.09
C SER A 14 19.54 15.04 -5.79
N PRO A 15 19.37 14.01 -4.91
CA PRO A 15 18.69 12.72 -5.09
C PRO A 15 17.61 12.40 -4.03
N VAL A 16 16.67 11.52 -4.35
CA VAL A 16 15.73 10.94 -3.36
C VAL A 16 16.54 10.11 -2.36
N LYS A 17 16.87 10.73 -1.22
CA LYS A 17 17.59 10.10 -0.10
C LYS A 17 16.68 9.05 0.55
N LYS A 18 16.90 7.77 0.26
CA LYS A 18 16.38 6.65 1.07
C LYS A 18 17.15 6.62 2.39
N GLY A 19 16.59 7.26 3.42
CA GLY A 19 17.07 7.15 4.79
C GLY A 19 16.93 5.71 5.35
N PRO A 20 17.57 5.40 6.47
CA PRO A 20 17.63 4.03 6.99
C PRO A 20 16.22 3.59 7.37
N GLN A 21 15.69 2.57 6.68
CA GLN A 21 14.43 1.95 7.07
C GLN A 21 14.64 1.30 8.44
N LYS A 22 14.27 2.01 9.50
CA LYS A 22 14.20 1.48 10.86
C LYS A 22 13.43 0.17 10.78
N ARG A 23 14.10 -0.95 11.07
CA ARG A 23 13.46 -2.26 11.20
C ARG A 23 12.38 -2.13 12.27
N SER A 24 11.12 -2.07 11.83
CA SER A 24 9.96 -1.99 12.71
C SER A 24 9.86 -3.27 13.54
N PRO A 25 9.70 -3.19 14.86
CA PRO A 25 9.73 -4.32 15.77
C PRO A 25 8.39 -5.07 15.75
N TYR A 26 8.04 -5.70 14.62
CA TYR A 26 6.87 -6.59 14.50
C TYR A 26 7.10 -7.93 15.24
N PHE A 27 7.38 -7.81 16.53
CA PHE A 27 7.19 -8.90 17.48
C PHE A 27 5.71 -8.88 17.87
N GLN A 28 4.94 -9.74 17.19
CA GLN A 28 3.61 -10.25 17.57
C GLN A 28 2.66 -9.26 18.26
N GLU A 29 2.03 -8.36 17.50
CA GLU A 29 0.79 -7.73 17.96
C GLU A 29 -0.38 -8.73 17.81
N PRO A 30 -1.37 -8.72 18.73
CA PRO A 30 -2.60 -9.49 18.55
C PRO A 30 -3.18 -9.14 17.17
N ARG A 31 -3.57 -10.17 16.40
CA ARG A 31 -4.16 -9.95 15.08
C ARG A 31 -5.35 -9.01 15.26
N ASP A 32 -5.30 -7.87 14.58
CA ASP A 32 -6.33 -6.85 14.63
C ASP A 32 -7.72 -7.54 14.47
N PRO A 33 -8.65 -7.37 15.42
CA PRO A 33 -9.98 -8.00 15.35
C PRO A 33 -10.68 -7.71 14.03
N MET A 34 -10.40 -6.58 13.38
CA MET A 34 -10.93 -6.22 12.08
C MET A 34 -10.42 -7.13 10.95
N LEU A 35 -9.17 -7.61 11.06
CA LEU A 35 -8.58 -8.54 10.10
C LEU A 35 -9.23 -9.92 10.17
N GLU A 36 -9.53 -10.37 11.40
CA GLU A 36 -10.21 -11.64 11.65
C GLU A 36 -11.69 -11.57 11.22
N ALA A 37 -12.36 -10.43 11.44
CA ALA A 37 -13.73 -10.20 10.97
C ALA A 37 -13.85 -10.23 9.43
N ARG A 38 -12.75 -10.01 8.69
CA ARG A 38 -12.72 -9.88 7.23
C ARG A 38 -11.69 -10.79 6.57
N LEU A 39 -11.57 -12.02 7.07
CA LEU A 39 -10.69 -13.03 6.46
C LEU A 39 -11.04 -13.30 4.99
N GLY A 40 -12.33 -13.21 4.63
CA GLY A 40 -12.82 -13.33 3.25
C GLY A 40 -12.18 -12.30 2.32
N LEU A 41 -12.34 -11.00 2.61
CA LEU A 41 -11.68 -9.91 1.87
C LEU A 41 -10.18 -10.10 1.78
N ARG A 42 -9.53 -10.44 2.89
CA ARG A 42 -8.09 -10.63 2.94
C ARG A 42 -7.62 -11.74 1.99
N GLN A 43 -8.36 -12.84 1.91
CA GLN A 43 -8.07 -13.93 0.98
C GLN A 43 -8.33 -13.49 -0.47
N ALA A 44 -9.44 -12.80 -0.75
CA ALA A 44 -9.74 -12.28 -2.08
C ALA A 44 -8.63 -11.35 -2.61
N LEU A 45 -8.13 -10.44 -1.77
CA LEU A 45 -7.02 -9.55 -2.12
C LEU A 45 -5.71 -10.31 -2.32
N ARG A 46 -5.47 -11.42 -1.60
CA ARG A 46 -4.30 -12.30 -1.84
C ARG A 46 -4.36 -12.97 -3.20
N GLU A 47 -5.53 -13.45 -3.61
CA GLU A 47 -5.71 -14.07 -4.93
C GLU A 47 -5.60 -13.04 -6.05
N LEU A 48 -6.16 -11.83 -5.89
CA LEU A 48 -5.94 -10.72 -6.81
C LEU A 48 -4.46 -10.40 -6.99
N ARG A 49 -3.70 -10.35 -5.88
CA ARG A 49 -2.25 -10.12 -5.94
C ARG A 49 -1.53 -11.21 -6.74
N LYS A 50 -1.90 -12.49 -6.53
CA LYS A 50 -1.34 -13.61 -7.28
C LYS A 50 -1.67 -13.50 -8.76
N HIS A 51 -2.91 -13.12 -9.09
CA HIS A 51 -3.33 -12.92 -10.47
C HIS A 51 -2.49 -11.84 -11.16
N PHE A 52 -2.33 -10.67 -10.54
CA PHE A 52 -1.49 -9.60 -11.10
C PHE A 52 -0.03 -10.01 -11.27
N ALA A 53 0.51 -10.75 -10.30
CA ALA A 53 1.87 -11.27 -10.35
C ALA A 53 2.06 -12.24 -11.53
N ALA A 54 1.11 -13.16 -11.73
CA ALA A 54 1.10 -14.10 -12.84
C ALA A 54 1.01 -13.37 -14.19
N THR A 55 0.08 -12.43 -14.34
CA THR A 55 -0.10 -11.64 -15.58
C THR A 55 1.17 -10.87 -15.94
N LYS A 56 1.87 -10.33 -14.95
CA LYS A 56 3.13 -9.59 -15.15
C LYS A 56 4.37 -10.47 -15.17
N LYS A 57 4.25 -11.78 -14.89
CA LYS A 57 5.37 -12.71 -14.71
C LYS A 57 6.40 -12.20 -13.69
N VAL A 58 5.92 -11.58 -12.62
CA VAL A 58 6.74 -11.08 -11.50
C VAL A 58 6.37 -11.81 -10.21
N PRO A 59 7.26 -11.86 -9.22
CA PRO A 59 6.91 -12.37 -7.91
C PRO A 59 5.80 -11.54 -7.23
N VAL A 60 4.96 -12.18 -6.41
CA VAL A 60 3.81 -11.52 -5.73
C VAL A 60 4.18 -10.31 -4.88
N TYR A 61 5.36 -10.33 -4.27
CA TYR A 61 5.84 -9.22 -3.44
C TYR A 61 6.13 -7.95 -4.24
N PHE A 62 6.33 -8.07 -5.56
CA PHE A 62 6.57 -6.93 -6.46
C PHE A 62 5.30 -6.10 -6.69
N ILE A 63 4.13 -6.75 -6.60
CA ILE A 63 2.82 -6.09 -6.72
C ILE A 63 2.57 -5.24 -5.46
N PHE A 64 2.49 -5.87 -4.29
CA PHE A 64 2.51 -5.21 -2.97
C PHE A 64 2.71 -6.23 -1.84
N ASN A 65 3.16 -5.77 -0.68
CA ASN A 65 3.50 -6.64 0.46
C ASN A 65 2.25 -7.01 1.29
N ASN A 66 2.42 -7.87 2.30
CA ASN A 66 1.32 -8.27 3.19
C ASN A 66 0.82 -7.10 4.05
N LYS A 67 1.69 -6.14 4.39
CA LYS A 67 1.28 -4.94 5.13
C LYS A 67 0.26 -4.13 4.34
N THR A 68 0.42 -4.02 3.02
CA THR A 68 -0.57 -3.39 2.14
C THR A 68 -1.91 -4.14 2.15
N LEU A 69 -1.89 -5.48 2.16
CA LEU A 69 -3.12 -6.27 2.27
C LEU A 69 -3.87 -5.98 3.57
N ASP A 70 -3.15 -5.99 4.69
CA ASP A 70 -3.76 -5.77 6.00
C ASP A 70 -4.31 -4.32 6.11
N ASP A 71 -3.57 -3.32 5.61
CA ASP A 71 -3.99 -1.92 5.59
C ASP A 71 -5.23 -1.69 4.69
N LEU A 72 -5.37 -2.44 3.58
CA LEU A 72 -6.59 -2.42 2.74
C LEU A 72 -7.82 -2.94 3.49
N VAL A 73 -7.66 -4.02 4.26
CA VAL A 73 -8.75 -4.65 5.04
C VAL A 73 -9.17 -3.76 6.21
N ILE A 74 -8.21 -3.09 6.84
CA ILE A 74 -8.45 -2.19 7.97
C ILE A 74 -9.15 -0.91 7.49
N ARG A 75 -8.65 -0.29 6.41
CA ARG A 75 -9.14 1.04 5.96
C ARG A 75 -10.31 1.00 4.99
N LEU A 76 -10.52 -0.11 4.28
CA LEU A 76 -11.59 -0.28 3.28
C LEU A 76 -11.74 0.90 2.29
N PRO A 77 -10.69 1.27 1.54
CA PRO A 77 -10.79 2.36 0.59
C PRO A 77 -11.92 2.13 -0.42
N MET A 78 -12.71 3.17 -0.68
CA MET A 78 -13.82 3.20 -1.63
C MET A 78 -13.50 4.08 -2.85
N THR A 79 -12.47 4.90 -2.75
CA THR A 79 -12.06 5.88 -3.76
C THR A 79 -10.57 5.76 -4.11
N ASP A 80 -10.19 6.23 -5.30
CA ASP A 80 -8.79 6.28 -5.71
C ASP A 80 -7.92 7.13 -4.78
N MET A 81 -8.49 8.18 -4.18
CA MET A 81 -7.77 9.04 -3.23
C MET A 81 -7.43 8.28 -1.94
N GLU A 82 -8.39 7.54 -1.39
CA GLU A 82 -8.17 6.69 -0.22
C GLU A 82 -7.18 5.56 -0.52
N LEU A 83 -7.27 4.97 -1.72
CA LEU A 83 -6.36 3.92 -2.13
C LEU A 83 -4.91 4.40 -2.21
N LYS A 84 -4.67 5.64 -2.66
CA LYS A 84 -3.33 6.26 -2.67
C LYS A 84 -2.80 6.57 -1.26
N ALA A 85 -3.66 6.64 -0.26
CA ALA A 85 -3.25 6.83 1.13
C ALA A 85 -2.80 5.51 1.81
N ILE A 86 -3.01 4.36 1.15
CA ILE A 86 -2.58 3.04 1.65
C ILE A 86 -1.07 2.89 1.53
N HIS A 87 -0.45 2.35 2.58
CA HIS A 87 0.98 2.12 2.58
C HIS A 87 1.40 1.13 1.49
N GLY A 88 2.29 1.57 0.59
CA GLY A 88 2.82 0.74 -0.50
C GLY A 88 2.04 0.82 -1.81
N ILE A 89 0.94 1.59 -1.86
CA ILE A 89 0.21 1.91 -3.09
C ILE A 89 0.55 3.32 -3.55
N GLY A 90 1.52 3.42 -4.46
CA GLY A 90 1.81 4.66 -5.16
C GLY A 90 0.81 4.95 -6.30
N PRO A 91 0.86 6.15 -6.92
CA PRO A 91 -0.08 6.57 -7.96
C PRO A 91 -0.14 5.61 -9.15
N GLN A 92 0.99 5.02 -9.55
CA GLN A 92 1.04 4.04 -10.64
C GLN A 92 0.30 2.74 -10.29
N LYS A 93 0.52 2.22 -9.07
CA LYS A 93 -0.17 1.01 -8.59
C LYS A 93 -1.66 1.25 -8.36
N ALA A 94 -2.04 2.44 -7.86
CA ALA A 94 -3.44 2.83 -7.73
C ALA A 94 -4.13 2.84 -9.10
N LYS A 95 -3.49 3.43 -10.12
CA LYS A 95 -4.05 3.43 -11.48
C LYS A 95 -4.18 2.02 -12.06
N GLU A 96 -3.20 1.16 -11.81
CA GLU A 96 -3.11 -0.14 -12.46
C GLU A 96 -3.92 -1.24 -11.76
N TYR A 97 -3.93 -1.27 -10.43
CA TYR A 97 -4.58 -2.31 -9.62
C TYR A 97 -5.80 -1.81 -8.85
N GLY A 98 -5.96 -0.50 -8.75
CA GLY A 98 -7.00 0.11 -7.94
C GLY A 98 -8.41 -0.29 -8.32
N PRO A 99 -8.80 -0.30 -9.60
CA PRO A 99 -10.16 -0.70 -9.99
C PRO A 99 -10.57 -2.07 -9.43
N SER A 100 -9.73 -3.09 -9.59
CA SER A 100 -10.02 -4.45 -9.09
C SER A 100 -9.95 -4.55 -7.56
N ILE A 101 -9.07 -3.79 -6.91
CA ILE A 101 -9.00 -3.74 -5.44
C ILE A 101 -10.29 -3.11 -4.88
N LEU A 102 -10.71 -1.97 -5.43
CA LEU A 102 -11.93 -1.28 -5.02
C LEU A 102 -13.17 -2.15 -5.25
N GLU A 103 -13.20 -2.90 -6.35
CA GLU A 103 -14.27 -3.85 -6.64
C GLU A 103 -14.34 -4.98 -5.59
N ALA A 104 -13.21 -5.59 -5.23
CA ALA A 104 -13.18 -6.63 -4.20
C ALA A 104 -13.67 -6.12 -2.84
N ILE A 105 -13.30 -4.89 -2.47
CA ILE A 105 -13.74 -4.27 -1.21
C ILE A 105 -15.23 -3.93 -1.26
N ARG A 106 -15.74 -3.45 -2.40
CA ARG A 106 -17.18 -3.21 -2.58
C ARG A 106 -17.98 -4.50 -2.45
N LYS A 107 -17.51 -5.59 -3.06
CA LYS A 107 -18.15 -6.90 -2.99
C LYS A 107 -18.24 -7.41 -1.55
N ASP A 108 -17.14 -7.37 -0.81
CA ASP A 108 -17.09 -7.77 0.61
C ASP A 108 -18.12 -7.00 1.45
N ARG A 109 -18.27 -5.69 1.23
CA ARG A 109 -19.29 -4.89 1.92
C ARG A 109 -20.72 -5.27 1.57
N GLN A 110 -21.00 -5.73 0.36
CA GLN A 110 -22.34 -6.10 -0.07
C GLN A 110 -22.73 -7.50 0.46
N GLU A 111 -21.78 -8.43 0.56
CA GLU A 111 -22.04 -9.78 1.09
C GLU A 111 -22.39 -9.78 2.58
N ILE A 112 -21.95 -8.77 3.35
CA ILE A 112 -22.31 -8.61 4.77
C ILE A 112 -23.81 -8.31 4.96
N PHE A 113 -24.49 -7.70 3.99
CA PHE A 113 -25.91 -7.33 4.09
C PHE A 113 -26.87 -8.35 3.46
N ALA A 114 -26.38 -9.49 2.97
CA ALA A 114 -27.17 -10.47 2.24
C ALA A 114 -27.84 -11.55 3.12
N PHE A 115 -28.05 -11.28 4.41
CA PHE A 115 -28.67 -12.20 5.38
C PHE A 115 -29.97 -11.66 5.95
#